data_AF-B8C9X3-F1
#
_entry.id   AF-B8C9X3-F1
#
_cell.length_a   1.000
_cell.length_b   1.000
_cell.length_c   1.000
_cell.angle_alpha   90.00
_cell.angle_beta   90.00
_cell.angle_gamma   90.00
#
_symmetry.space_group_name_H-M   'P 1'
#
loop_
_entity.id
_entity.type
_entity.pdbx_description
1 polymer ?
#
loop_
_entity_poly.entity_id
_entity_poly.type
_entity_poly.pdbx_seq_one_letter_code
_entity_poly.pdbx_strand_id
1 'polypeptide(L)'
;MTAPNQQQRARLSLSTIRLSLLLLTSFLFGLAICSAFFTYHYAHEHLSSALDDAPLSTLKGRGGGIGGGVHGVSSVRGAASVVSSNYELASSSSSSSSSSLLAGLRILATIASYDFMQLPHLEEVLDGFQDLCYAGSMVDLVIYTTVVVRFVRCVDLLCWSESLIVQVIGLQFPEVSFNFYSFMLIYFIRHRHHLLRQYPVALIDMLNDRMRCNNPSPTSGMTVTLQLKPPSVRLHLVDFHRTLFYDRIDQYDLFIYTEDDIRVSPKTVASYLYETRRVQKLLEGTKDKDPSDYNVGIVRYEYNFPENVVITDKTRHATENVTRVYWEHLGKPIFEKAVDKVDDEVLSQYYISMHLHHQGMYLATRELLKAWKVRPNCKFDEVRNRPGKGSQPSEGTQRVWMSSQMLYGGRHCGVKQLLPVENFGQLTVLHLPNKNYRRVGKQGRLGGSDNAPKNEFSDGTEVFQQSSPDLLRALELHVEMKRQFPDLKTSNVGGERYVGVRMVDTDIDLRGYAKNHREAAERRLEAYREYVARGGYMVEEDLAIDIDSWRILS
;
A
#
# COMPACT_ATOMS: atom_id res chain seq x y z
N MET A 1 24.69 96.56 20.34
CA MET A 1 25.42 95.81 19.30
C MET A 1 26.26 94.74 19.97
N THR A 2 25.82 93.48 19.96
CA THR A 2 26.69 92.30 20.13
C THR A 2 25.98 91.11 19.48
N ALA A 3 26.67 90.51 18.52
CA ALA A 3 26.18 89.54 17.54
C ALA A 3 25.90 88.14 18.13
N PRO A 4 25.06 87.31 17.47
CA PRO A 4 24.82 85.94 17.88
C PRO A 4 25.99 85.05 17.44
N ASN A 5 26.61 84.35 18.38
CA ASN A 5 27.71 83.44 18.09
C ASN A 5 27.16 82.08 17.60
N GLN A 6 27.12 81.93 16.28
CA GLN A 6 26.98 80.65 15.59
C GLN A 6 28.23 79.79 15.84
N GLN A 7 28.05 78.56 16.32
CA GLN A 7 28.69 77.31 15.86
C GLN A 7 28.68 76.26 16.99
N GLN A 8 27.52 75.69 17.29
CA GLN A 8 27.48 74.33 17.84
C GLN A 8 27.71 73.36 16.69
N ARG A 9 28.99 73.05 16.40
CA ARG A 9 29.34 71.88 15.60
C ARG A 9 28.95 70.64 16.41
N ALA A 10 27.87 69.97 15.98
CA ALA A 10 27.48 68.67 16.51
C ALA A 10 28.65 67.70 16.35
N ARG A 11 29.37 67.44 17.44
CA ARG A 11 30.39 66.38 17.47
C ARG A 11 29.64 65.05 17.46
N LEU A 12 29.60 64.42 16.29
CA LEU A 12 29.16 63.03 16.16
C LEU A 12 29.99 62.18 17.12
N SER A 13 29.30 61.52 18.04
CA SER A 13 29.91 60.61 18.99
C SER A 13 30.62 59.48 18.23
N LEU A 14 31.80 59.08 18.72
CA LEU A 14 32.53 57.93 18.21
C LEU A 14 31.67 56.65 18.23
N SER A 15 30.69 56.55 19.14
CA SER A 15 29.73 55.45 19.18
C SER A 15 28.78 55.45 17.98
N THR A 16 28.32 56.62 17.53
CA THR A 16 27.44 56.77 16.36
C THR A 16 28.18 56.34 15.09
N ILE A 17 29.45 56.74 14.94
CA ILE A 17 30.28 56.36 13.79
C ILE A 17 30.49 54.83 13.75
N ARG A 18 30.77 54.20 14.90
CA ARG A 18 30.93 52.73 15.00
C ARG A 18 29.64 51.98 14.63
N LEU A 19 28.49 52.46 15.10
CA LEU A 19 27.20 51.85 14.78
C LEU A 19 26.88 51.99 13.28
N SER A 20 27.11 53.17 12.68
CA SER A 20 26.92 53.39 11.25
C SER A 20 27.83 52.50 10.40
N LEU A 21 29.09 52.30 10.82
CA LEU A 21 30.02 51.38 10.16
C LEU A 21 29.54 49.92 10.24
N LEU A 22 29.08 49.46 11.42
CA LEU A 22 28.55 48.11 11.58
C LEU A 22 27.32 47.88 10.69
N LEU A 23 26.36 48.80 10.70
CA LEU A 23 25.16 48.71 9.86
C LEU A 23 25.50 48.71 8.36
N LEU A 24 26.44 49.55 7.93
CA LEU A 24 26.91 49.59 6.55
C LEU A 24 27.57 48.27 6.16
N THR A 25 28.43 47.70 7.02
CA THR A 25 29.09 46.42 6.74
C THR A 25 28.11 45.26 6.68
N SER A 26 27.12 45.21 7.57
CA SER A 26 26.06 44.18 7.53
C SER A 26 25.20 44.30 6.28
N PHE A 27 24.87 45.52 5.86
CA PHE A 27 24.12 45.76 4.62
C PHE A 27 24.91 45.32 3.38
N LEU A 28 26.18 45.69 3.28
CA LEU A 28 27.05 45.28 2.16
C LEU A 28 27.27 43.76 2.14
N PHE A 29 27.38 43.12 3.31
CA PHE A 29 27.47 41.66 3.41
C PHE A 29 26.19 40.97 2.95
N GLY A 30 25.02 41.51 3.31
CA GLY A 30 23.73 41.03 2.81
C GLY A 30 23.62 41.13 1.29
N LEU A 31 24.02 42.27 0.70
CA LEU A 31 24.07 42.45 -0.76
C LEU A 31 25.02 41.45 -1.43
N ALA A 32 26.18 41.17 -0.83
CA ALA A 32 27.13 40.20 -1.36
C ALA A 32 26.56 38.77 -1.36
N ILE A 33 25.90 38.35 -0.28
CA ILE A 33 25.24 37.04 -0.20
C ILE A 33 24.11 36.93 -1.23
N CYS A 34 23.24 37.94 -1.31
CA CYS A 34 22.15 37.96 -2.28
C CYS A 34 22.69 37.91 -3.72
N SER A 35 23.72 38.70 -4.04
CA SER A 35 24.36 38.68 -5.35
C SER A 35 24.97 37.32 -5.66
N ALA A 36 25.69 36.70 -4.72
CA ALA A 36 26.26 35.37 -4.91
C ALA A 36 25.18 34.30 -5.15
N PHE A 37 24.05 34.39 -4.43
CA PHE A 37 22.92 33.49 -4.63
C PHE A 37 22.26 33.68 -6.01
N PHE A 38 22.08 34.93 -6.46
CA PHE A 38 21.59 35.23 -7.81
C PHE A 38 22.54 34.74 -8.90
N THR A 39 23.85 34.95 -8.74
CA THR A 39 24.85 34.47 -9.69
C THR A 39 24.87 32.94 -9.73
N TYR A 40 24.76 32.26 -8.58
CA TYR A 40 24.67 30.80 -8.51
C TYR A 40 23.43 30.26 -9.22
N HIS A 41 22.26 30.85 -8.97
CA HIS A 41 21.01 30.42 -9.58
C HIS A 41 20.98 30.67 -11.09
N TYR A 42 21.44 31.85 -11.53
CA TYR A 42 21.56 32.20 -12.95
C TYR A 42 22.55 31.29 -13.68
N ALA A 43 23.70 31.00 -13.07
CA ALA A 43 24.66 30.06 -13.62
C ALA A 43 24.06 28.65 -13.72
N HIS A 44 23.35 28.18 -12.70
CA HIS A 44 22.75 26.85 -12.70
C HIS A 44 21.68 26.68 -13.79
N GLU A 45 20.80 27.66 -13.98
CA GLU A 45 19.74 27.60 -15.01
C GLU A 45 20.28 27.68 -16.45
N HIS A 46 21.38 28.41 -16.69
CA HIS A 46 21.96 28.54 -18.03
C HIS A 46 23.01 27.48 -18.35
N LEU A 47 23.68 26.90 -17.35
CA LEU A 47 24.56 25.75 -17.58
C LEU A 47 23.76 24.47 -17.85
N SER A 48 22.58 24.31 -17.24
CA SER A 48 21.73 23.15 -17.52
C SER A 48 21.17 23.16 -18.94
N SER A 49 20.77 24.32 -19.47
CA SER A 49 20.28 24.39 -20.85
C SER A 49 21.39 24.18 -21.90
N ALA A 50 22.65 24.46 -21.56
CA ALA A 50 23.79 24.27 -22.47
C ALA A 50 24.26 22.82 -22.56
N LEU A 51 23.90 21.96 -21.60
CA LEU A 51 24.26 20.54 -21.58
C LEU A 51 23.25 19.65 -22.35
N ASP A 52 22.02 20.12 -22.52
CA ASP A 52 20.96 19.39 -23.24
C ASP A 52 21.06 19.51 -24.78
N ASP A 53 21.81 20.49 -25.29
CA ASP A 53 21.95 20.75 -26.73
C ASP A 53 23.20 20.11 -27.37
N ALA A 54 23.89 19.19 -26.69
CA ALA A 54 25.02 18.46 -27.28
C ALA A 54 24.51 17.32 -28.21
N PRO A 55 24.69 17.41 -29.54
CA PRO A 55 24.26 16.34 -30.45
C PRO A 55 25.18 15.12 -30.29
N LEU A 56 24.62 14.02 -29.77
CA LEU A 56 25.30 12.73 -29.69
C LEU A 56 25.36 12.07 -31.08
N SER A 57 26.25 12.56 -31.95
CA SER A 57 26.55 11.91 -33.22
C SER A 57 27.72 10.94 -33.08
N THR A 58 27.53 9.74 -33.65
CA THR A 58 28.55 8.82 -34.19
C THR A 58 29.43 8.06 -33.19
N LEU A 59 28.98 6.85 -32.83
CA LEU A 59 29.88 5.70 -32.70
C LEU A 59 29.31 4.52 -33.50
N LYS A 60 29.87 4.38 -34.70
CA LYS A 60 29.66 3.28 -35.65
C LYS A 60 30.83 2.31 -35.47
N GLY A 61 30.53 1.06 -35.12
CA GLY A 61 31.47 -0.06 -35.14
C GLY A 61 30.70 -1.34 -34.79
N ARG A 62 30.31 -2.20 -35.74
CA ARG A 62 31.16 -3.21 -36.42
C ARG A 62 31.80 -4.11 -35.35
N GLY A 63 31.53 -5.41 -35.20
CA GLY A 63 30.73 -6.42 -35.88
C GLY A 63 31.10 -7.76 -35.22
N GLY A 64 30.32 -8.81 -35.43
CA GLY A 64 30.70 -10.15 -34.95
C GLY A 64 29.52 -11.08 -34.76
N GLY A 65 29.12 -11.77 -35.83
CA GLY A 65 28.20 -12.88 -35.75
C GLY A 65 28.89 -14.15 -35.26
N ILE A 66 28.18 -14.95 -34.47
CA ILE A 66 28.39 -16.40 -34.34
C ILE A 66 26.99 -17.00 -34.19
N GLY A 67 26.62 -17.85 -35.14
CA GLY A 67 25.40 -18.66 -35.09
C GLY A 67 25.58 -19.91 -34.23
N GLY A 68 24.48 -20.59 -33.96
CA GLY A 68 24.53 -21.96 -33.45
C GLY A 68 23.22 -22.43 -32.83
N GLY A 69 22.63 -23.47 -33.45
CA GLY A 69 22.05 -24.57 -32.69
C GLY A 69 20.55 -24.56 -32.43
N VAL A 70 19.79 -24.94 -33.46
CA VAL A 70 18.47 -25.56 -33.30
C VAL A 70 18.67 -26.97 -32.77
N HIS A 71 18.12 -27.31 -31.61
CA HIS A 71 17.83 -28.69 -31.23
C HIS A 71 16.44 -28.78 -30.59
N GLY A 72 15.52 -29.37 -31.34
CA GLY A 72 14.27 -29.88 -30.82
C GLY A 72 14.49 -31.21 -30.11
N VAL A 73 13.75 -31.44 -29.03
CA VAL A 73 13.59 -32.77 -28.44
C VAL A 73 12.10 -33.00 -28.14
N SER A 74 11.67 -34.17 -28.59
CA SER A 74 10.31 -34.65 -28.72
C SER A 74 9.61 -34.99 -27.41
N SER A 75 8.30 -34.74 -27.44
CA SER A 75 7.21 -35.40 -26.71
C SER A 75 7.42 -36.90 -26.48
N VAL A 76 7.28 -37.34 -25.23
CA VAL A 76 6.95 -38.73 -24.87
C VAL A 76 5.57 -38.74 -24.22
N ARG A 77 4.62 -39.35 -24.93
CA ARG A 77 3.30 -39.75 -24.43
C ARG A 77 3.45 -41.05 -23.64
N GLY A 78 3.04 -41.05 -22.38
CA GLY A 78 2.79 -42.26 -21.59
C GLY A 78 1.31 -42.34 -21.26
N ALA A 79 0.62 -43.30 -21.87
CA ALA A 79 -0.77 -43.64 -21.58
C ALA A 79 -0.82 -44.55 -20.33
N ALA A 80 -1.74 -44.26 -19.42
CA ALA A 80 -2.25 -45.24 -18.46
C ALA A 80 -3.75 -45.01 -18.28
N SER A 81 -4.49 -46.10 -18.38
CA SER A 81 -5.95 -46.19 -18.46
C SER A 81 -6.56 -46.67 -17.13
N VAL A 82 -7.86 -46.40 -16.98
CA VAL A 82 -8.84 -47.01 -16.04
C VAL A 82 -8.68 -46.53 -14.58
N VAL A 83 -9.67 -45.94 -13.89
CA VAL A 83 -11.04 -46.43 -13.58
C VAL A 83 -12.02 -45.25 -13.43
N SER A 84 -13.20 -45.37 -14.04
CA SER A 84 -14.33 -44.45 -13.93
C SER A 84 -15.00 -44.48 -12.55
N SER A 85 -15.36 -43.32 -12.02
CA SER A 85 -16.49 -43.17 -11.09
C SER A 85 -17.30 -41.91 -11.42
N ASN A 86 -18.61 -42.09 -11.49
CA ASN A 86 -19.59 -41.17 -12.06
C ASN A 86 -19.88 -39.98 -11.13
N TYR A 87 -19.66 -38.76 -11.63
CA TYR A 87 -20.46 -37.59 -11.27
C TYR A 87 -20.85 -36.86 -12.55
N GLU A 88 -22.08 -37.09 -13.01
CA GLU A 88 -22.71 -36.34 -14.09
C GLU A 88 -23.04 -34.91 -13.60
N LEU A 89 -22.08 -33.99 -13.75
CA LEU A 89 -22.44 -32.63 -14.14
C LEU A 89 -22.49 -32.63 -15.67
N ALA A 90 -23.67 -32.34 -16.22
CA ALA A 90 -23.92 -32.25 -17.66
C ALA A 90 -22.79 -31.47 -18.38
N SER A 91 -21.92 -32.22 -19.04
CA SER A 91 -20.83 -31.72 -19.85
C SER A 91 -21.36 -31.54 -21.27
N SER A 92 -21.83 -30.32 -21.57
CA SER A 92 -21.84 -29.86 -22.95
C SER A 92 -20.38 -29.69 -23.39
N SER A 93 -19.87 -30.72 -24.06
CA SER A 93 -18.56 -30.79 -24.68
C SER A 93 -18.44 -29.74 -25.78
N SER A 94 -18.04 -28.53 -25.41
CA SER A 94 -17.33 -27.63 -26.30
C SER A 94 -15.88 -27.59 -25.85
N SER A 95 -14.96 -27.92 -26.75
CA SER A 95 -13.52 -27.80 -26.56
C SER A 95 -13.10 -26.32 -26.56
N SER A 96 -13.67 -25.53 -25.65
CA SER A 96 -13.17 -24.19 -25.36
C SER A 96 -11.84 -24.34 -24.65
N SER A 97 -10.75 -23.93 -25.28
CA SER A 97 -9.50 -23.66 -24.56
C SER A 97 -9.86 -22.87 -23.30
N SER A 98 -9.58 -23.41 -22.12
CA SER A 98 -9.92 -22.79 -20.84
C SER A 98 -9.17 -21.47 -20.72
N SER A 99 -9.75 -20.39 -21.24
CA SER A 99 -9.19 -19.06 -21.11
C SER A 99 -9.15 -18.73 -19.62
N SER A 100 -7.98 -18.29 -19.14
CA SER A 100 -7.81 -17.80 -17.77
C SER A 100 -8.96 -16.86 -17.39
N LEU A 101 -9.45 -16.91 -16.15
CA LEU A 101 -10.49 -15.99 -15.64
C LEU A 101 -10.10 -14.51 -15.77
N LEU A 102 -8.82 -14.23 -15.91
CA LEU A 102 -8.23 -12.89 -16.01
C LEU A 102 -8.03 -12.45 -17.46
N ALA A 103 -8.08 -13.37 -18.43
CA ALA A 103 -7.85 -13.07 -19.83
C ALA A 103 -8.97 -12.17 -20.39
N GLY A 104 -8.60 -10.98 -20.87
CA GLY A 104 -9.52 -9.99 -21.42
C GLY A 104 -10.38 -9.28 -20.38
N LEU A 105 -10.17 -9.51 -19.09
CA LEU A 105 -10.88 -8.80 -18.02
C LEU A 105 -10.47 -7.33 -18.01
N ARG A 106 -11.45 -6.42 -18.10
CA ARG A 106 -11.20 -4.97 -17.99
C ARG A 106 -11.35 -4.52 -16.55
N ILE A 107 -10.25 -4.05 -15.96
CA ILE A 107 -10.15 -3.67 -14.56
C ILE A 107 -9.92 -2.16 -14.48
N LEU A 108 -10.76 -1.46 -13.74
CA LEU A 108 -10.49 -0.09 -13.29
C LEU A 108 -10.05 -0.13 -11.82
N ALA A 109 -8.79 0.20 -11.59
CA ALA A 109 -8.20 0.21 -10.27
C ALA A 109 -7.91 1.64 -9.81
N THR A 110 -8.07 1.90 -8.52
CA THR A 110 -7.75 3.19 -7.91
C THR A 110 -6.90 3.00 -6.66
N ILE A 111 -5.87 3.83 -6.53
CA ILE A 111 -4.97 3.82 -5.37
C ILE A 111 -5.07 5.17 -4.67
N ALA A 112 -5.35 5.18 -3.37
CA ALA A 112 -5.16 6.37 -2.54
C ALA A 112 -3.72 6.38 -2.01
N SER A 113 -2.89 7.32 -2.51
CA SER A 113 -1.50 7.50 -2.06
C SER A 113 -1.26 8.89 -1.48
N TYR A 114 -0.42 9.00 -0.44
CA TYR A 114 -0.24 10.26 0.29
C TYR A 114 1.16 10.85 0.07
N ASP A 115 1.24 11.93 -0.72
CA ASP A 115 2.44 12.78 -0.87
C ASP A 115 3.69 12.06 -1.41
N PHE A 116 3.54 10.91 -2.08
CA PHE A 116 4.66 10.05 -2.54
C PHE A 116 5.70 9.69 -1.48
N MET A 117 5.45 10.01 -0.20
CA MET A 117 6.34 9.67 0.91
C MET A 117 6.48 8.16 1.10
N GLN A 118 5.59 7.39 0.47
CA GLN A 118 5.52 5.94 0.54
C GLN A 118 5.80 5.31 -0.82
N LEU A 119 6.55 6.00 -1.68
CA LEU A 119 6.87 5.56 -3.03
C LEU A 119 7.31 4.09 -3.13
N PRO A 120 8.20 3.55 -2.26
CA PRO A 120 8.57 2.13 -2.35
C PRO A 120 7.39 1.17 -2.19
N HIS A 121 6.41 1.52 -1.34
CA HIS A 121 5.20 0.70 -1.17
C HIS A 121 4.29 0.86 -2.37
N LEU A 122 4.15 2.08 -2.89
CA LEU A 122 3.40 2.32 -4.11
C LEU A 122 3.98 1.49 -5.26
N GLU A 123 5.30 1.44 -5.42
CA GLU A 123 5.99 0.61 -6.43
C GLU A 123 5.64 -0.88 -6.25
N GLU A 124 5.67 -1.43 -5.05
CA GLU A 124 5.27 -2.83 -4.80
C GLU A 124 3.78 -3.10 -5.10
N VAL A 125 2.90 -2.14 -4.81
CA VAL A 125 1.47 -2.24 -5.16
C VAL A 125 1.29 -2.19 -6.67
N LEU A 126 2.05 -1.33 -7.35
CA LEU A 126 2.04 -1.19 -8.81
C LEU A 126 2.49 -2.49 -9.51
N ASP A 127 3.53 -3.16 -9.01
CA ASP A 127 3.97 -4.45 -9.53
C ASP A 127 2.85 -5.50 -9.48
N GLY A 128 2.04 -5.49 -8.42
CA GLY A 128 0.87 -6.36 -8.31
C GLY A 128 -0.18 -6.14 -9.42
N PHE A 129 -0.36 -4.90 -9.88
CA PHE A 129 -1.22 -4.60 -11.02
C PHE A 129 -0.55 -4.93 -12.36
N GLN A 130 0.77 -4.84 -12.46
CA GLN A 130 1.50 -5.31 -13.63
C GLN A 130 1.37 -6.83 -13.79
N ASP A 131 1.41 -7.59 -12.68
CA ASP A 131 1.17 -9.03 -12.66
C ASP A 131 -0.23 -9.38 -13.24
N LEU A 132 -1.25 -8.54 -13.00
CA LEU A 132 -2.58 -8.70 -13.60
C LEU A 132 -2.56 -8.52 -15.12
N CYS A 133 -1.78 -7.54 -15.61
CA CYS A 133 -1.60 -7.38 -17.05
C CYS A 133 -0.92 -8.61 -17.68
N TYR A 134 0.13 -9.13 -17.04
CA TYR A 134 0.81 -10.36 -17.48
C TYR A 134 -0.10 -11.59 -17.41
N ALA A 135 -1.08 -11.61 -16.50
CA ALA A 135 -2.11 -12.63 -16.44
C ALA A 135 -3.20 -12.49 -17.53
N GLY A 136 -3.11 -11.46 -18.38
CA GLY A 136 -3.96 -11.25 -19.55
C GLY A 136 -5.08 -10.22 -19.37
N SER A 137 -5.10 -9.47 -18.27
CA SER A 137 -6.10 -8.42 -18.02
C SER A 137 -5.73 -7.07 -18.66
N MET A 138 -6.73 -6.23 -18.87
CA MET A 138 -6.57 -4.81 -19.22
C MET A 138 -6.79 -3.99 -17.96
N VAL A 139 -5.77 -3.28 -17.48
CA VAL A 139 -5.76 -2.58 -16.20
C VAL A 139 -5.59 -1.08 -16.41
N ASP A 140 -6.62 -0.31 -16.09
CA ASP A 140 -6.51 1.14 -16.01
C ASP A 140 -6.41 1.55 -14.55
N LEU A 141 -5.27 2.15 -14.19
CA LEU A 141 -4.95 2.51 -12.82
C LEU A 141 -5.02 4.02 -12.63
N VAL A 142 -5.75 4.46 -11.60
CA VAL A 142 -5.82 5.87 -11.21
C VAL A 142 -5.30 6.07 -9.80
N ILE A 143 -4.17 6.76 -9.67
CA ILE A 143 -3.54 7.04 -8.39
C ILE A 143 -3.96 8.44 -7.93
N TYR A 144 -4.78 8.50 -6.89
CA TYR A 144 -5.14 9.73 -6.23
C TYR A 144 -4.07 10.10 -5.21
N THR A 145 -3.48 11.30 -5.36
CA THR A 145 -2.46 11.78 -4.43
C THR A 145 -2.64 13.24 -4.08
N THR A 146 -2.39 13.59 -2.82
CA THR A 146 -2.14 14.98 -2.43
C THR A 146 -0.66 15.26 -2.58
N VAL A 147 -0.30 16.50 -2.88
CA VAL A 147 1.09 16.94 -2.68
C VAL A 147 1.11 18.01 -1.64
N VAL A 148 1.65 17.67 -0.48
CA VAL A 148 2.15 18.64 0.48
C VAL A 148 3.30 19.38 -0.20
N VAL A 149 2.99 20.60 -0.64
CA VAL A 149 4.02 21.61 -0.90
C VAL A 149 4.75 21.79 0.42
N ARG A 150 5.95 21.21 0.56
CA ARG A 150 6.86 21.66 1.60
C ARG A 150 7.20 23.09 1.25
N PHE A 151 6.53 24.03 1.92
CA PHE A 151 7.12 25.33 2.14
C PHE A 151 8.42 25.05 2.89
N VAL A 152 9.53 24.94 2.14
CA VAL A 152 10.85 25.10 2.74
C VAL A 152 10.75 26.42 3.51
N ARG A 153 11.02 26.36 4.81
CA ARG A 153 10.96 27.46 5.77
C ARG A 153 11.99 28.57 5.45
N CYS A 154 12.00 29.10 4.22
CA CYS A 154 12.60 30.40 3.94
C CYS A 154 11.90 31.49 4.76
N VAL A 155 10.65 31.29 5.16
CA VAL A 155 9.89 32.22 6.01
C VAL A 155 10.50 32.33 7.42
N ASP A 156 11.06 31.26 8.01
CA ASP A 156 11.66 31.38 9.36
C ASP A 156 13.00 32.15 9.33
N LEU A 157 13.79 32.01 8.26
CA LEU A 157 15.02 32.78 8.04
C LEU A 157 14.73 34.26 7.71
N LEU A 158 13.62 34.55 7.03
CA LEU A 158 13.19 35.92 6.72
C LEU A 158 12.45 36.60 7.89
N CYS A 159 11.64 35.87 8.68
CA CYS A 159 10.99 36.45 9.86
C CYS A 159 12.00 36.81 10.98
N TRP A 160 13.12 36.09 11.07
CA TRP A 160 14.22 36.46 11.96
C TRP A 160 14.95 37.73 11.50
N SER A 161 15.05 37.99 10.20
CA SER A 161 15.61 39.26 9.70
C SER A 161 14.61 40.42 9.82
N GLU A 162 13.30 40.17 9.70
CA GLU A 162 12.26 41.20 9.89
C GLU A 162 12.25 41.77 11.31
N SER A 163 12.39 40.94 12.35
CA SER A 163 12.41 41.43 13.74
C SER A 163 13.63 42.31 14.02
N LEU A 164 14.77 42.02 13.37
CA LEU A 164 16.00 42.82 13.51
C LEU A 164 15.94 44.12 12.68
N ILE A 165 15.36 44.06 11.48
CA ILE A 165 15.25 45.20 10.55
C ILE A 165 14.20 46.22 11.05
N VAL A 166 13.07 45.77 11.59
CA VAL A 166 12.03 46.68 12.12
C VAL A 166 12.51 47.41 13.38
N GLN A 167 13.28 46.75 14.26
CA GLN A 167 13.85 47.40 15.45
C GLN A 167 14.96 48.41 15.12
N VAL A 168 15.72 48.19 14.04
CA VAL A 168 16.90 49.02 13.71
C VAL A 168 16.59 50.10 12.68
N ILE A 169 15.70 49.86 11.72
CA ILE A 169 15.45 50.76 10.58
C ILE A 169 14.09 51.47 10.69
N GLY A 170 13.11 50.86 11.36
CA GLY A 170 11.74 51.41 11.48
C GLY A 170 11.63 52.75 12.21
N LEU A 171 12.62 53.10 13.04
CA LEU A 171 12.65 54.39 13.75
C LEU A 171 13.31 55.52 12.95
N GLN A 172 13.94 55.23 11.80
CA GLN A 172 14.79 56.23 11.12
C GLN A 172 14.37 56.55 9.68
N PHE A 173 13.65 55.66 8.97
CA PHE A 173 13.19 55.91 7.59
C PHE A 173 11.86 55.21 7.25
N PRO A 174 10.69 55.84 7.51
CA PRO A 174 9.37 55.23 7.32
C PRO A 174 8.95 55.06 5.84
N GLU A 175 9.52 55.82 4.90
CA GLU A 175 9.13 55.72 3.48
C GLU A 175 9.79 54.55 2.73
N VAL A 176 10.93 54.05 3.23
CA VAL A 176 11.67 52.94 2.58
C VAL A 176 11.06 51.57 2.94
N SER A 177 10.46 51.47 4.13
CA SER A 177 9.86 50.23 4.64
C SER A 177 8.60 49.85 3.84
N PHE A 178 7.76 50.82 3.46
CA PHE A 178 6.50 50.55 2.75
C PHE A 178 6.70 49.97 1.34
N ASN A 179 7.72 50.43 0.61
CA ASN A 179 8.04 49.91 -0.72
C ASN A 179 8.65 48.51 -0.68
N PHE A 180 9.45 48.19 0.34
CA PHE A 180 10.02 46.86 0.52
C PHE A 180 8.94 45.81 0.85
N TYR A 181 7.99 46.14 1.73
CA TYR A 181 6.86 45.26 2.05
C TYR A 181 5.94 45.03 0.85
N SER A 182 5.65 46.08 0.07
CA SER A 182 4.82 45.96 -1.14
C SER A 182 5.53 45.10 -2.21
N PHE A 183 6.84 45.26 -2.38
CA PHE A 183 7.62 44.48 -3.33
C PHE A 183 7.76 43.01 -2.90
N MET A 184 8.00 42.74 -1.61
CA MET A 184 8.02 41.38 -1.07
C MET A 184 6.64 40.72 -1.15
N LEU A 185 5.56 41.44 -0.86
CA LEU A 185 4.20 40.91 -0.98
C LEU A 185 3.85 40.59 -2.44
N ILE A 186 4.17 41.47 -3.39
CA ILE A 186 3.99 41.20 -4.83
C ILE A 186 4.90 40.06 -5.28
N TYR A 187 6.15 40.00 -4.82
CA TYR A 187 7.08 38.90 -5.13
C TYR A 187 6.54 37.57 -4.59
N PHE A 188 6.08 37.53 -3.33
CA PHE A 188 5.47 36.35 -2.73
C PHE A 188 4.18 35.95 -3.42
N ILE A 189 3.29 36.88 -3.78
CA ILE A 189 2.06 36.59 -4.52
C ILE A 189 2.38 36.07 -5.92
N ARG A 190 3.36 36.66 -6.61
CA ARG A 190 3.77 36.30 -7.97
C ARG A 190 4.59 34.99 -8.02
N HIS A 191 5.38 34.70 -6.99
CA HIS A 191 6.17 33.46 -6.86
C HIS A 191 5.44 32.34 -6.11
N ARG A 192 4.30 32.61 -5.45
CA ARG A 192 3.40 31.56 -4.94
C ARG A 192 2.89 30.65 -6.06
N HIS A 193 2.78 31.20 -7.27
CA HIS A 193 2.43 30.46 -8.48
C HIS A 193 3.62 29.68 -9.08
N HIS A 194 4.87 30.07 -8.77
CA HIS A 194 6.10 29.42 -9.24
C HIS A 194 6.75 28.47 -8.22
N LEU A 195 6.23 28.36 -6.99
CA LEU A 195 6.36 27.14 -6.17
C LEU A 195 5.51 26.02 -6.80
N LEU A 196 5.82 25.74 -8.06
CA LEU A 196 5.37 24.61 -8.84
C LEU A 196 5.59 23.39 -7.95
N ARG A 197 4.54 22.58 -7.83
CA ARG A 197 4.64 21.22 -7.29
C ARG A 197 5.69 20.50 -8.13
N GLN A 198 6.94 20.51 -7.70
CA GLN A 198 8.02 19.82 -8.40
C GLN A 198 7.82 18.34 -8.12
N TYR A 199 7.19 17.65 -9.07
CA TYR A 199 7.28 16.21 -9.13
C TYR A 199 8.62 15.86 -9.76
N PRO A 200 9.36 14.88 -9.22
CA PRO A 200 10.56 14.42 -9.88
C PRO A 200 10.17 13.81 -11.23
N VAL A 201 10.33 14.57 -12.32
CA VAL A 201 9.96 14.12 -13.69
C VAL A 201 10.67 12.82 -14.02
N ALA A 202 11.94 12.67 -13.62
CA ALA A 202 12.70 11.43 -13.74
C ALA A 202 12.04 10.24 -13.04
N LEU A 203 11.36 10.45 -11.90
CA LEU A 203 10.60 9.39 -11.24
C LEU A 203 9.37 9.01 -12.05
N ILE A 204 8.63 9.98 -12.58
CA ILE A 204 7.47 9.71 -13.43
C ILE A 204 7.90 8.95 -14.69
N ASP A 205 9.02 9.33 -15.29
CA ASP A 205 9.59 8.66 -16.45
C ASP A 205 10.02 7.22 -16.13
N MET A 206 10.69 7.01 -14.99
CA MET A 206 11.03 5.68 -14.50
C MET A 206 9.79 4.83 -14.23
N LEU A 207 8.73 5.40 -13.66
CA LEU A 207 7.44 4.71 -13.48
C LEU A 207 6.83 4.36 -14.84
N ASN A 208 6.87 5.26 -15.84
CA ASN A 208 6.37 4.95 -17.18
C ASN A 208 7.09 3.76 -17.82
N ASP A 209 8.40 3.61 -17.64
CA ASP A 209 9.15 2.46 -18.14
C ASP A 209 8.82 1.19 -17.34
N ARG A 210 8.81 1.29 -16.01
CA ARG A 210 8.47 0.18 -15.10
C ARG A 210 7.09 -0.41 -15.40
N MET A 211 6.10 0.45 -15.64
CA MET A 211 4.69 0.06 -15.78
C MET A 211 4.33 -0.46 -17.17
N ARG A 212 5.30 -0.69 -18.05
CA ARG A 212 5.05 -1.30 -19.36
C ARG A 212 4.67 -2.76 -19.21
N CYS A 213 3.58 -3.15 -19.86
CA CYS A 213 3.23 -4.54 -20.01
C CYS A 213 3.93 -5.08 -21.26
N ASN A 214 5.05 -5.80 -21.08
CA ASN A 214 5.93 -6.22 -22.18
C ASN A 214 5.32 -7.28 -23.11
N ASN A 215 4.11 -7.78 -22.82
CA ASN A 215 3.37 -8.69 -23.70
C ASN A 215 1.92 -8.21 -23.87
N PRO A 216 1.70 -7.06 -24.55
CA PRO A 216 0.36 -6.54 -24.76
C PRO A 216 -0.33 -7.39 -25.82
N SER A 217 -1.30 -8.19 -25.40
CA SER A 217 -2.33 -8.74 -26.28
C SER A 217 -3.27 -7.59 -26.68
N PRO A 218 -4.01 -7.67 -27.81
CA PRO A 218 -5.14 -6.77 -28.05
C PRO A 218 -6.15 -6.69 -26.88
N THR A 219 -6.11 -7.68 -25.98
CA THR A 219 -6.96 -7.82 -24.80
C THR A 219 -6.25 -7.59 -23.47
N SER A 220 -4.94 -7.28 -23.46
CA SER A 220 -4.19 -7.00 -22.23
C SER A 220 -3.36 -5.72 -22.37
N GLY A 221 -3.29 -4.96 -21.28
CA GLY A 221 -2.59 -3.68 -21.28
C GLY A 221 -2.66 -3.03 -19.91
N MET A 222 -1.80 -2.05 -19.68
CA MET A 222 -1.80 -1.29 -18.44
C MET A 222 -1.65 0.20 -18.72
N THR A 223 -2.49 1.02 -18.10
CA THR A 223 -2.34 2.48 -18.09
C THR A 223 -2.30 2.99 -16.66
N VAL A 224 -1.56 4.08 -16.42
CA VAL A 224 -1.46 4.72 -15.11
C VAL A 224 -1.75 6.21 -15.25
N THR A 225 -2.72 6.69 -14.48
CA THR A 225 -3.09 8.10 -14.40
C THR A 225 -2.84 8.63 -12.99
N LEU A 226 -2.00 9.66 -12.86
CA LEU A 226 -1.79 10.38 -11.61
C LEU A 226 -2.83 11.51 -11.47
N GLN A 227 -3.72 11.43 -10.47
CA GLN A 227 -4.67 12.49 -10.14
C GLN A 227 -4.23 13.27 -8.90
N LEU A 228 -3.82 14.51 -9.14
CA LEU A 228 -3.39 15.43 -8.09
C LEU A 228 -4.59 16.11 -7.44
N LYS A 229 -4.77 15.93 -6.13
CA LYS A 229 -5.82 16.57 -5.35
C LYS A 229 -5.23 17.62 -4.38
N PRO A 230 -5.98 18.65 -3.98
CA PRO A 230 -5.51 19.63 -3.01
C PRO A 230 -5.25 18.99 -1.64
N PRO A 231 -4.27 19.47 -0.85
CA PRO A 231 -3.99 18.93 0.49
C PRO A 231 -5.20 18.93 1.44
N SER A 232 -6.18 19.82 1.24
CA SER A 232 -7.39 19.92 2.05
C SER A 232 -8.25 18.66 2.02
N VAL A 233 -8.18 17.86 0.96
CA VAL A 233 -8.98 16.64 0.82
C VAL A 233 -8.20 15.38 1.18
N ARG A 234 -7.03 15.51 1.82
CA ARG A 234 -6.17 14.37 2.19
C ARG A 234 -6.96 13.26 2.88
N LEU A 235 -7.73 13.55 3.92
CA LEU A 235 -8.49 12.52 4.64
C LEU A 235 -9.62 11.88 3.81
N HIS A 236 -10.04 12.52 2.71
CA HIS A 236 -11.11 12.09 1.82
C HIS A 236 -10.60 11.50 0.50
N LEU A 237 -9.27 11.37 0.31
CA LEU A 237 -8.70 10.77 -0.91
C LEU A 237 -9.30 9.38 -1.19
N VAL A 238 -9.53 8.63 -0.11
CA VAL A 238 -10.11 7.30 -0.10
C VAL A 238 -11.51 7.22 -0.70
N ASP A 239 -12.24 8.33 -0.90
CA ASP A 239 -13.60 8.31 -1.43
C ASP A 239 -13.67 8.62 -2.94
N PHE A 240 -12.67 9.31 -3.51
CA PHE A 240 -12.73 9.82 -4.89
C PHE A 240 -12.90 8.75 -5.96
N HIS A 241 -12.49 7.51 -5.67
CA HIS A 241 -12.67 6.39 -6.57
C HIS A 241 -14.15 6.12 -6.88
N ARG A 242 -15.07 6.41 -5.95
CA ARG A 242 -16.51 6.09 -6.10
C ARG A 242 -17.10 6.79 -7.31
N THR A 243 -16.97 8.12 -7.39
CA THR A 243 -17.46 8.89 -8.54
C THR A 243 -16.87 8.35 -9.84
N LEU A 244 -15.55 8.10 -9.88
CA LEU A 244 -14.90 7.57 -11.07
C LEU A 244 -15.44 6.18 -11.47
N PHE A 245 -15.63 5.26 -10.51
CA PHE A 245 -16.16 3.93 -10.78
C PHE A 245 -17.55 4.00 -11.38
N TYR A 246 -18.41 4.87 -10.84
CA TYR A 246 -19.77 5.04 -11.33
C TYR A 246 -19.85 5.77 -12.68
N ASP A 247 -18.96 6.74 -12.94
CA ASP A 247 -18.86 7.42 -14.24
C ASP A 247 -18.37 6.48 -15.35
N ARG A 248 -17.60 5.46 -14.98
CA ARG A 248 -16.98 4.50 -15.90
C ARG A 248 -17.60 3.10 -15.82
N ILE A 249 -18.75 2.96 -15.16
CA ILE A 249 -19.30 1.66 -14.77
C ILE A 249 -19.51 0.70 -15.95
N ASP A 250 -19.90 1.23 -17.11
CA ASP A 250 -20.15 0.44 -18.32
C ASP A 250 -18.89 0.11 -19.13
N GLN A 251 -17.74 0.70 -18.79
CA GLN A 251 -16.47 0.54 -19.51
C GLN A 251 -15.62 -0.62 -18.96
N TYR A 252 -15.84 -1.03 -17.71
CA TYR A 252 -15.01 -2.02 -17.00
C TYR A 252 -15.84 -3.10 -16.34
N ASP A 253 -15.27 -4.28 -16.20
CA ASP A 253 -15.96 -5.46 -15.68
C ASP A 253 -15.71 -5.63 -14.17
N LEU A 254 -14.54 -5.15 -13.69
CA LEU A 254 -14.13 -5.21 -12.30
C LEU A 254 -13.57 -3.86 -11.83
N PHE A 255 -13.90 -3.48 -10.60
CA PHE A 255 -13.47 -2.25 -9.96
C PHE A 255 -12.71 -2.58 -8.67
N ILE A 256 -11.52 -2.00 -8.50
CA ILE A 256 -10.63 -2.27 -7.37
C ILE A 256 -10.23 -0.96 -6.70
N TYR A 257 -10.60 -0.78 -5.44
CA TYR A 257 -10.06 0.28 -4.60
C TYR A 257 -9.00 -0.31 -3.67
N THR A 258 -7.86 0.37 -3.50
CA THR A 258 -6.83 0.01 -2.53
C THR A 258 -6.06 1.23 -2.01
N GLU A 259 -5.40 1.10 -0.85
CA GLU A 259 -4.37 2.02 -0.39
C GLU A 259 -2.99 1.66 -0.97
N ASP A 260 -2.03 2.58 -0.83
CA ASP A 260 -0.65 2.48 -1.33
C ASP A 260 0.25 1.51 -0.55
N ASP A 261 -0.32 0.68 0.30
CA ASP A 261 0.34 -0.27 1.20
C ASP A 261 -0.30 -1.67 1.20
N ILE A 262 -1.16 -1.97 0.22
CA ILE A 262 -1.80 -3.28 0.08
C ILE A 262 -1.58 -3.80 -1.34
N ARG A 263 -0.82 -4.90 -1.46
CA ARG A 263 -0.54 -5.53 -2.75
C ARG A 263 -1.73 -6.34 -3.24
N VAL A 264 -2.14 -6.10 -4.49
CA VAL A 264 -3.15 -6.88 -5.21
C VAL A 264 -2.44 -7.93 -6.07
N SER A 265 -2.91 -9.17 -6.09
CA SER A 265 -2.32 -10.24 -6.91
C SER A 265 -3.34 -10.82 -7.90
N PRO A 266 -2.89 -11.43 -9.02
CA PRO A 266 -3.74 -12.21 -9.91
C PRO A 266 -4.57 -13.26 -9.18
N LYS A 267 -3.97 -13.94 -8.20
CA LYS A 267 -4.65 -14.92 -7.36
C LYS A 267 -5.82 -14.29 -6.61
N THR A 268 -5.60 -13.15 -5.94
CA THR A 268 -6.63 -12.45 -5.19
C THR A 268 -7.82 -12.06 -6.08
N VAL A 269 -7.55 -11.52 -7.28
CA VAL A 269 -8.61 -11.14 -8.22
C VAL A 269 -9.37 -12.36 -8.76
N ALA A 270 -8.65 -13.41 -9.15
CA ALA A 270 -9.28 -14.63 -9.64
C ALA A 270 -10.16 -15.29 -8.57
N SER A 271 -9.68 -15.38 -7.32
CA SER A 271 -10.43 -15.91 -6.19
C SER A 271 -11.66 -15.06 -5.87
N TYR A 272 -11.54 -13.73 -5.92
CA TYR A 272 -12.69 -12.84 -5.71
C TYR A 272 -13.78 -13.08 -6.76
N LEU A 273 -13.42 -13.17 -8.04
CA LEU A 273 -14.36 -13.41 -9.13
C LEU A 273 -15.01 -14.79 -9.03
N TYR A 274 -14.21 -15.81 -8.69
CA TYR A 274 -14.71 -17.17 -8.48
C TYR A 274 -15.75 -17.21 -7.35
N GLU A 275 -15.43 -16.64 -6.19
CA GLU A 275 -16.32 -16.63 -5.04
C GLU A 275 -17.55 -15.77 -5.26
N THR A 276 -17.43 -14.63 -5.95
CA THR A 276 -18.58 -13.77 -6.27
C THR A 276 -19.58 -14.53 -7.16
N ARG A 277 -19.10 -15.29 -8.15
CA ARG A 277 -19.96 -16.14 -8.99
C ARG A 277 -20.53 -17.33 -8.22
N ARG A 278 -19.77 -17.90 -7.28
CA ARG A 278 -20.25 -18.97 -6.40
C ARG A 278 -21.41 -18.49 -5.53
N VAL A 279 -21.30 -17.30 -4.94
CA VAL A 279 -22.39 -16.68 -4.16
C VAL A 279 -23.64 -16.48 -5.02
N GLN A 280 -23.50 -15.92 -6.23
CA GLN A 280 -24.62 -15.79 -7.17
C GLN A 280 -25.30 -17.13 -7.42
N LYS A 281 -24.52 -18.15 -7.77
CA LYS A 281 -25.04 -19.51 -8.05
C LYS A 281 -25.72 -20.15 -6.84
N LEU A 282 -25.19 -19.97 -5.63
CA LEU A 282 -25.77 -20.52 -4.41
C LEU A 282 -27.13 -19.87 -4.07
N LEU A 283 -27.31 -18.61 -4.45
CA LEU A 283 -28.55 -17.87 -4.21
C LEU A 283 -29.54 -17.96 -5.38
N GLU A 284 -29.18 -18.60 -6.50
CA GLU A 284 -30.10 -18.82 -7.62
C GLU A 284 -31.34 -19.58 -7.15
N GLY A 285 -32.52 -18.96 -7.33
CA GLY A 285 -33.81 -19.55 -6.93
C GLY A 285 -34.26 -19.24 -5.49
N THR A 286 -33.44 -18.54 -4.69
CA THR A 286 -33.88 -17.99 -3.41
C THR A 286 -34.78 -16.75 -3.66
N LYS A 287 -35.98 -16.72 -3.06
CA LYS A 287 -37.01 -15.70 -3.41
C LYS A 287 -36.79 -14.33 -2.76
N ASP A 288 -36.01 -14.26 -1.68
CA ASP A 288 -35.92 -13.07 -0.82
C ASP A 288 -34.47 -12.56 -0.63
N LYS A 289 -33.52 -13.08 -1.41
CA LYS A 289 -32.09 -12.75 -1.28
C LYS A 289 -31.53 -12.36 -2.63
N ASP A 290 -30.93 -11.17 -2.69
CA ASP A 290 -30.23 -10.71 -3.89
C ASP A 290 -28.73 -10.95 -3.69
N PRO A 291 -27.99 -11.51 -4.66
CA PRO A 291 -26.53 -11.62 -4.57
C PRO A 291 -25.83 -10.29 -4.23
N SER A 292 -26.41 -9.15 -4.61
CA SER A 292 -25.90 -7.81 -4.28
C SER A 292 -26.10 -7.39 -2.83
N ASP A 293 -26.87 -8.14 -2.02
CA ASP A 293 -26.89 -8.02 -0.56
C ASP A 293 -25.55 -8.40 0.07
N TYR A 294 -24.68 -9.06 -0.69
CA TYR A 294 -23.42 -9.59 -0.24
C TYR A 294 -22.24 -9.04 -1.07
N ASN A 295 -21.07 -8.94 -0.45
CA ASN A 295 -19.82 -8.74 -1.17
C ASN A 295 -18.75 -9.66 -0.62
N VAL A 296 -18.04 -10.37 -1.50
CA VAL A 296 -16.87 -11.15 -1.09
C VAL A 296 -15.81 -10.20 -0.57
N GLY A 297 -15.40 -10.41 0.68
CA GLY A 297 -14.50 -9.55 1.40
C GLY A 297 -13.04 -9.95 1.23
N ILE A 298 -12.17 -8.97 1.43
CA ILE A 298 -10.73 -9.17 1.57
C ILE A 298 -10.36 -8.99 3.04
N VAL A 299 -9.46 -9.83 3.55
CA VAL A 299 -8.91 -9.70 4.90
C VAL A 299 -7.49 -9.22 4.83
N ARG A 300 -7.25 -8.04 5.41
CA ARG A 300 -5.91 -7.49 5.56
C ARG A 300 -5.21 -8.15 6.75
N TYR A 301 -3.99 -8.62 6.53
CA TYR A 301 -3.10 -9.07 7.60
C TYR A 301 -1.78 -8.30 7.55
N GLU A 302 -1.09 -8.22 8.68
CA GLU A 302 0.24 -7.65 8.74
C GLU A 302 1.13 -8.43 9.69
N TYR A 303 2.43 -8.22 9.55
CA TYR A 303 3.33 -8.80 10.52
C TYR A 303 3.29 -8.01 11.84
N ASN A 304 2.87 -8.67 12.92
CA ASN A 304 2.88 -8.25 14.31
C ASN A 304 4.29 -8.38 14.92
N PHE A 305 5.27 -7.71 14.34
CA PHE A 305 6.62 -7.68 14.92
C PHE A 305 6.58 -6.99 16.30
N PRO A 306 7.43 -7.43 17.25
CA PRO A 306 7.55 -6.75 18.55
C PRO A 306 7.87 -5.26 18.35
N GLU A 307 7.21 -4.40 19.12
CA GLU A 307 7.32 -2.94 18.96
C GLU A 307 8.75 -2.42 19.15
N ASN A 308 9.60 -3.19 19.85
CA ASN A 308 10.99 -2.86 20.13
C ASN A 308 11.99 -3.43 19.11
N VAL A 309 11.54 -4.08 18.03
CA VAL A 309 12.42 -4.75 17.05
C VAL A 309 12.47 -4.01 15.72
N VAL A 310 13.70 -3.74 15.26
CA VAL A 310 13.94 -3.38 13.87
C VAL A 310 14.04 -4.66 13.05
N ILE A 311 13.25 -4.76 11.97
CA ILE A 311 13.31 -5.89 11.06
C ILE A 311 14.60 -5.80 10.25
N THR A 312 15.48 -6.77 10.43
CA THR A 312 16.76 -6.93 9.74
C THR A 312 16.94 -8.42 9.39
N ASP A 313 17.94 -8.74 8.58
CA ASP A 313 18.31 -10.15 8.32
C ASP A 313 18.58 -10.94 9.60
N LYS A 314 19.02 -10.25 10.67
CA LYS A 314 19.29 -10.87 11.96
C LYS A 314 18.05 -11.08 12.81
N THR A 315 16.95 -10.36 12.59
CA THR A 315 15.74 -10.43 13.42
C THR A 315 14.54 -11.06 12.71
N ARG A 316 14.68 -11.41 11.42
CA ARG A 316 13.62 -12.06 10.62
C ARG A 316 13.20 -13.46 11.10
N HIS A 317 14.00 -14.11 11.94
CA HIS A 317 13.68 -15.42 12.51
C HIS A 317 12.61 -15.35 13.61
N ALA A 318 12.27 -14.14 14.11
CA ALA A 318 11.17 -13.93 15.05
C ALA A 318 9.77 -14.11 14.41
N THR A 319 9.66 -14.77 13.25
CA THR A 319 8.45 -14.80 12.41
C THR A 319 7.36 -15.77 12.86
N GLU A 320 7.67 -16.68 13.79
CA GLU A 320 6.80 -17.81 14.16
C GLU A 320 5.47 -17.41 14.84
N ASN A 321 5.32 -16.16 15.31
CA ASN A 321 4.11 -15.68 16.00
C ASN A 321 3.68 -14.26 15.60
N VAL A 322 4.21 -13.73 14.51
CA VAL A 322 4.12 -12.30 14.21
C VAL A 322 3.19 -12.02 13.05
N THR A 323 2.06 -12.71 12.85
CA THR A 323 1.03 -12.24 11.91
C THR A 323 -0.26 -11.93 12.65
N ARG A 324 -0.72 -10.68 12.55
CA ARG A 324 -2.01 -10.24 13.10
C ARG A 324 -2.97 -9.92 11.98
N VAL A 325 -4.24 -10.21 12.23
CA VAL A 325 -5.32 -9.66 11.41
C VAL A 325 -5.41 -8.18 11.77
N TYR A 326 -5.37 -7.30 10.77
CA TYR A 326 -5.35 -5.88 11.06
C TYR A 326 -6.73 -5.40 11.52
N TRP A 327 -6.84 -4.98 12.77
CA TRP A 327 -8.04 -4.39 13.35
C TRP A 327 -7.70 -3.06 13.98
N GLU A 328 -8.04 -1.99 13.27
CA GLU A 328 -7.85 -0.63 13.75
C GLU A 328 -9.10 -0.21 14.52
N HIS A 329 -8.98 -0.25 15.85
CA HIS A 329 -9.80 0.48 16.80
C HIS A 329 -11.23 -0.02 16.98
N LEU A 330 -11.38 -0.97 17.90
CA LEU A 330 -12.36 -1.00 19.01
C LEU A 330 -12.08 -2.31 19.77
N GLY A 331 -12.30 -2.32 21.09
CA GLY A 331 -11.73 -3.30 22.02
C GLY A 331 -11.64 -4.74 21.52
N LYS A 332 -10.40 -5.25 21.42
CA LYS A 332 -10.01 -6.64 21.66
C LYS A 332 -10.97 -7.70 21.08
N PRO A 333 -11.00 -7.91 19.76
CA PRO A 333 -11.79 -8.97 19.20
C PRO A 333 -11.12 -10.33 19.47
N ILE A 334 -11.63 -11.06 20.46
CA ILE A 334 -11.52 -12.52 20.52
C ILE A 334 -12.36 -13.07 19.36
N PHE A 335 -12.03 -14.23 18.77
CA PHE A 335 -12.70 -14.79 17.59
C PHE A 335 -14.24 -14.63 17.57
N GLU A 336 -14.91 -14.97 18.66
CA GLU A 336 -16.38 -14.86 18.84
C GLU A 336 -16.94 -13.43 18.71
N LYS A 337 -16.08 -12.41 18.82
CA LYS A 337 -16.41 -10.99 18.63
C LYS A 337 -15.90 -10.44 17.30
N ALA A 338 -15.15 -11.25 16.54
CA ALA A 338 -14.50 -10.84 15.30
C ALA A 338 -15.28 -11.29 14.07
N VAL A 339 -15.93 -12.45 14.12
CA VAL A 339 -16.67 -13.04 13.00
C VAL A 339 -17.94 -13.76 13.47
N ASP A 340 -18.95 -13.80 12.61
CA ASP A 340 -20.17 -14.60 12.77
C ASP A 340 -20.36 -15.54 11.58
N LYS A 341 -21.11 -16.63 11.79
CA LYS A 341 -21.72 -17.34 10.66
C LYS A 341 -22.69 -16.40 9.94
N VAL A 342 -22.80 -16.56 8.62
CA VAL A 342 -23.75 -15.79 7.83
C VAL A 342 -25.17 -16.24 8.17
N ASP A 343 -26.12 -15.31 8.30
CA ASP A 343 -27.50 -15.63 8.72
C ASP A 343 -28.29 -16.39 7.65
N ASP A 344 -27.80 -16.38 6.41
CA ASP A 344 -28.39 -17.10 5.29
C ASP A 344 -28.02 -18.58 5.34
N GLU A 345 -29.02 -19.46 5.34
CA GLU A 345 -28.84 -20.89 5.54
C GLU A 345 -27.91 -21.53 4.50
N VAL A 346 -28.02 -21.12 3.23
CA VAL A 346 -27.19 -21.68 2.15
C VAL A 346 -25.76 -21.16 2.24
N LEU A 347 -25.58 -19.86 2.45
CA LEU A 347 -24.24 -19.27 2.56
C LEU A 347 -23.53 -19.65 3.87
N SER A 348 -24.27 -19.90 4.95
CA SER A 348 -23.73 -20.23 6.27
C SER A 348 -22.90 -21.51 6.30
N GLN A 349 -23.00 -22.35 5.26
CA GLN A 349 -22.23 -23.58 5.09
C GLN A 349 -20.82 -23.34 4.52
N TYR A 350 -20.58 -22.17 3.92
CA TYR A 350 -19.35 -21.89 3.16
C TYR A 350 -18.67 -20.58 3.57
N TYR A 351 -19.42 -19.65 4.16
CA TYR A 351 -18.97 -18.30 4.43
C TYR A 351 -19.19 -17.90 5.89
N ILE A 352 -18.34 -16.99 6.35
CA ILE A 352 -18.54 -16.21 7.58
C ILE A 352 -18.59 -14.72 7.24
N SER A 353 -19.03 -13.91 8.19
CA SER A 353 -18.98 -12.45 8.09
C SER A 353 -18.10 -11.87 9.19
N MET A 354 -17.44 -10.75 8.93
CA MET A 354 -16.67 -10.05 9.96
C MET A 354 -17.54 -9.04 10.69
N HIS A 355 -17.28 -8.88 11.98
CA HIS A 355 -17.66 -7.68 12.71
C HIS A 355 -16.76 -6.50 12.33
N LEU A 356 -17.23 -5.27 12.49
CA LEU A 356 -16.44 -4.03 12.34
C LEU A 356 -15.50 -4.02 11.12
N HIS A 357 -16.10 -4.11 9.93
CA HIS A 357 -15.39 -4.10 8.66
C HIS A 357 -14.35 -2.97 8.57
N HIS A 358 -13.10 -3.35 8.35
CA HIS A 358 -12.01 -2.43 8.06
C HIS A 358 -11.37 -2.87 6.75
N GLN A 359 -11.63 -2.12 5.70
CA GLN A 359 -11.16 -2.45 4.36
C GLN A 359 -10.44 -1.25 3.77
N GLY A 360 -9.11 -1.26 3.90
CA GLY A 360 -8.23 -0.42 3.08
C GLY A 360 -8.23 -0.83 1.60
N MET A 361 -8.98 -1.86 1.24
CA MET A 361 -9.14 -2.38 -0.10
C MET A 361 -10.48 -3.10 -0.27
N TYR A 362 -11.13 -2.94 -1.41
CA TYR A 362 -12.28 -3.78 -1.80
C TYR A 362 -12.31 -4.00 -3.31
N LEU A 363 -13.02 -5.04 -3.72
CA LEU A 363 -13.36 -5.30 -5.12
C LEU A 363 -14.88 -5.27 -5.29
N ALA A 364 -15.33 -4.87 -6.47
CA ALA A 364 -16.73 -4.91 -6.86
C ALA A 364 -16.85 -5.20 -8.36
N THR A 365 -17.73 -6.11 -8.76
CA THR A 365 -18.08 -6.26 -10.18
C THR A 365 -18.99 -5.12 -10.64
N ARG A 366 -19.09 -4.94 -11.95
CA ARG A 366 -20.04 -3.98 -12.55
C ARG A 366 -21.46 -4.15 -12.02
N GLU A 367 -21.92 -5.39 -11.93
CA GLU A 367 -23.28 -5.76 -11.52
C GLU A 367 -23.54 -5.33 -10.08
N LEU A 368 -22.58 -5.59 -9.19
CA LEU A 368 -22.66 -5.17 -7.78
C LEU A 368 -22.76 -3.66 -7.66
N LEU A 369 -21.87 -2.91 -8.33
CA LEU A 369 -21.93 -1.44 -8.29
C LEU A 369 -23.27 -0.91 -8.81
N LYS A 370 -23.77 -1.44 -9.94
CA LYS A 370 -25.07 -1.05 -10.51
C LYS A 370 -26.21 -1.31 -9.54
N ALA A 371 -26.23 -2.47 -8.89
CA ALA A 371 -27.24 -2.81 -7.90
C ALA A 371 -27.17 -1.87 -6.67
N TRP A 372 -25.97 -1.58 -6.17
CA TRP A 372 -25.78 -0.68 -5.03
C TRP A 372 -26.21 0.75 -5.34
N LYS A 373 -26.05 1.23 -6.58
CA LYS A 373 -26.49 2.58 -6.98
C LYS A 373 -27.98 2.82 -6.80
N VAL A 374 -28.80 1.79 -7.06
CA VAL A 374 -30.26 1.89 -7.00
C VAL A 374 -30.84 1.35 -5.69
N ARG A 375 -29.98 0.82 -4.81
CA ARG A 375 -30.40 0.25 -3.53
C ARG A 375 -30.93 1.35 -2.59
N PRO A 376 -32.09 1.15 -1.95
CA PRO A 376 -32.64 2.13 -1.01
C PRO A 376 -31.64 2.51 0.09
N ASN A 377 -31.51 3.80 0.37
CA ASN A 377 -30.59 4.36 1.38
C ASN A 377 -29.09 4.10 1.15
N CYS A 378 -28.72 3.45 0.04
CA CYS A 378 -27.33 3.29 -0.36
C CYS A 378 -26.91 4.49 -1.21
N LYS A 379 -25.87 5.20 -0.75
CA LYS A 379 -25.27 6.36 -1.44
C LYS A 379 -23.78 6.12 -1.59
N PHE A 380 -23.43 4.93 -2.04
CA PHE A 380 -22.05 4.51 -2.21
C PHE A 380 -21.36 5.21 -3.38
N ASP A 381 -22.13 5.71 -4.34
CA ASP A 381 -21.66 6.51 -5.48
C ASP A 381 -21.34 7.97 -5.12
N GLU A 382 -21.92 8.49 -4.04
CA GLU A 382 -21.74 9.87 -3.61
C GLU A 382 -20.48 10.04 -2.74
N VAL A 383 -19.51 10.82 -3.22
CA VAL A 383 -18.43 11.33 -2.36
C VAL A 383 -19.00 12.35 -1.39
N ARG A 384 -18.91 12.06 -0.09
CA ARG A 384 -19.41 12.99 0.93
C ARG A 384 -18.23 13.67 1.60
N ASN A 385 -18.12 14.97 1.39
CA ASN A 385 -17.28 15.81 2.23
C ASN A 385 -17.94 15.87 3.61
N ARG A 386 -17.36 15.17 4.59
CA ARG A 386 -17.94 14.98 5.93
C ARG A 386 -17.07 15.70 6.95
N PRO A 387 -17.15 17.04 7.03
CA PRO A 387 -16.42 17.78 8.04
C PRO A 387 -16.93 17.32 9.41
N GLY A 388 -16.08 16.64 10.18
CA GLY A 388 -16.39 16.37 11.58
C GLY A 388 -15.91 17.51 12.47
N LYS A 389 -15.78 17.23 13.76
CA LYS A 389 -15.35 18.22 14.75
C LYS A 389 -13.82 18.23 14.83
N GLY A 390 -13.18 19.34 14.43
CA GLY A 390 -11.72 19.45 14.40
C GLY A 390 -11.11 18.76 13.16
N SER A 391 -10.06 17.94 13.35
CA SER A 391 -9.38 17.22 12.25
C SER A 391 -9.96 15.84 11.94
N GLN A 392 -11.08 15.47 12.55
CA GLN A 392 -11.70 14.15 12.41
C GLN A 392 -12.96 14.23 11.53
N PRO A 393 -13.26 13.21 10.69
CA PRO A 393 -14.52 13.14 9.95
C PRO A 393 -15.73 13.00 10.88
N SER A 394 -16.93 13.35 10.39
CA SER A 394 -18.17 13.22 11.19
C SER A 394 -18.61 11.77 11.41
N GLU A 395 -18.15 10.86 10.54
CA GLU A 395 -18.41 9.42 10.58
C GLU A 395 -17.12 8.67 10.19
N GLY A 396 -16.74 7.65 10.96
CA GLY A 396 -15.45 6.98 10.84
C GLY A 396 -14.35 7.76 11.57
N THR A 397 -13.73 7.14 12.57
CA THR A 397 -12.63 7.77 13.35
C THR A 397 -11.33 7.84 12.56
N GLN A 398 -11.24 7.15 11.41
CA GLN A 398 -10.05 7.04 10.57
C GLN A 398 -10.42 6.79 9.10
N ARG A 399 -9.50 7.14 8.19
CA ARG A 399 -9.63 7.13 6.71
C ARG A 399 -10.19 5.81 6.18
N VAL A 400 -9.76 4.72 6.78
CA VAL A 400 -10.00 3.35 6.32
C VAL A 400 -11.41 2.85 6.65
N TRP A 401 -12.08 3.45 7.63
CA TRP A 401 -13.45 3.12 7.99
C TRP A 401 -14.48 3.69 7.02
N MET A 402 -14.10 4.68 6.21
CA MET A 402 -15.07 5.46 5.45
C MET A 402 -15.77 4.62 4.37
N SER A 403 -15.01 3.83 3.60
CA SER A 403 -15.59 2.93 2.59
C SER A 403 -16.30 1.74 3.20
N SER A 404 -15.74 1.15 4.24
CA SER A 404 -16.35 0.01 4.91
C SER A 404 -17.66 0.36 5.59
N GLN A 405 -17.75 1.50 6.26
CA GLN A 405 -19.01 1.95 6.87
C GLN A 405 -20.07 2.26 5.81
N MET A 406 -19.70 2.92 4.72
CA MET A 406 -20.65 3.24 3.66
C MET A 406 -21.21 2.00 2.96
N LEU A 407 -20.37 0.98 2.75
CA LEU A 407 -20.79 -0.26 2.09
C LEU A 407 -21.51 -1.21 3.05
N TYR A 408 -20.92 -1.47 4.22
CA TYR A 408 -21.38 -2.52 5.13
C TYR A 408 -22.25 -2.03 6.29
N GLY A 409 -22.21 -0.74 6.61
CA GLY A 409 -22.98 -0.18 7.71
C GLY A 409 -24.48 -0.22 7.42
N GLY A 410 -25.28 -0.74 8.37
CA GLY A 410 -26.73 -0.90 8.21
C GLY A 410 -27.53 0.41 8.05
N ARG A 411 -26.95 1.57 8.41
CA ARG A 411 -27.53 2.90 8.14
C ARG A 411 -27.23 3.42 6.73
N HIS A 412 -26.43 2.70 5.96
CA HIS A 412 -26.02 3.04 4.60
C HIS A 412 -26.47 1.93 3.65
N CYS A 413 -25.56 1.27 2.94
CA CYS A 413 -25.92 0.21 2.01
C CYS A 413 -26.28 -1.11 2.71
N GLY A 414 -25.72 -1.38 3.89
CA GLY A 414 -26.02 -2.60 4.66
C GLY A 414 -25.69 -3.88 3.90
N VAL A 415 -24.66 -3.86 3.04
CA VAL A 415 -24.13 -5.06 2.38
C VAL A 415 -23.48 -5.94 3.45
N LYS A 416 -23.56 -7.26 3.33
CA LYS A 416 -22.88 -8.19 4.24
C LYS A 416 -21.58 -8.67 3.61
N GLN A 417 -20.46 -8.49 4.32
CA GLN A 417 -19.16 -9.02 3.87
C GLN A 417 -19.16 -10.54 4.02
N LEU A 418 -18.77 -11.26 2.96
CA LEU A 418 -18.60 -12.71 2.98
C LEU A 418 -17.12 -13.08 2.91
N LEU A 419 -16.67 -13.91 3.83
CA LEU A 419 -15.34 -14.51 3.82
C LEU A 419 -15.46 -16.01 3.56
N PRO A 420 -14.93 -16.54 2.46
CA PRO A 420 -14.98 -17.97 2.19
C PRO A 420 -14.09 -18.70 3.18
N VAL A 421 -14.64 -19.72 3.85
CA VAL A 421 -13.87 -20.53 4.81
C VAL A 421 -12.84 -21.38 4.09
N GLU A 422 -13.18 -21.87 2.90
CA GLU A 422 -12.33 -22.75 2.09
C GLU A 422 -11.18 -22.00 1.40
N ASN A 423 -11.47 -20.83 0.83
CA ASN A 423 -10.54 -20.03 0.05
C ASN A 423 -10.02 -18.81 0.83
N PHE A 424 -10.15 -18.83 2.16
CA PHE A 424 -9.79 -17.72 3.04
C PHE A 424 -8.41 -17.13 2.74
N GLY A 425 -7.37 -17.97 2.73
CA GLY A 425 -5.99 -17.54 2.48
C GLY A 425 -5.70 -17.02 1.07
N GLN A 426 -6.63 -17.18 0.11
CA GLN A 426 -6.50 -16.58 -1.21
C GLN A 426 -7.05 -15.14 -1.26
N LEU A 427 -7.89 -14.79 -0.29
CA LEU A 427 -8.49 -13.46 -0.10
C LEU A 427 -7.90 -12.73 1.11
N THR A 428 -6.79 -13.24 1.64
CA THR A 428 -5.94 -12.48 2.56
C THR A 428 -4.93 -11.66 1.78
N VAL A 429 -4.83 -10.37 2.07
CA VAL A 429 -3.84 -9.47 1.46
C VAL A 429 -2.86 -8.95 2.50
N LEU A 430 -1.59 -8.93 2.13
CA LEU A 430 -0.53 -8.42 2.97
C LEU A 430 -0.58 -6.89 2.98
N HIS A 431 -0.73 -6.32 4.17
CA HIS A 431 -0.40 -4.93 4.41
C HIS A 431 1.11 -4.79 4.55
N LEU A 432 1.70 -3.98 3.68
CA LEU A 432 3.15 -3.84 3.57
C LEU A 432 3.71 -3.29 4.91
N PRO A 433 4.54 -4.08 5.61
CA PRO A 433 4.96 -3.81 6.97
C PRO A 433 6.01 -2.68 7.01
N ASN A 434 5.58 -1.43 6.85
CA ASN A 434 6.46 -0.29 7.12
C ASN A 434 5.76 1.05 7.33
N LYS A 435 4.51 1.22 6.91
CA LYS A 435 3.78 2.51 7.05
C LYS A 435 3.74 3.01 8.50
N ASN A 436 3.59 2.08 9.45
CA ASN A 436 3.55 2.36 10.89
C ASN A 436 4.85 1.95 11.62
N TYR A 437 5.59 0.95 11.12
CA TYR A 437 6.78 0.41 11.80
C TYR A 437 8.07 1.20 11.54
N ARG A 438 8.23 1.88 10.39
CA ARG A 438 9.34 2.83 10.18
C ARG A 438 9.23 4.09 11.04
N ARG A 439 8.11 4.30 11.75
CA ARG A 439 8.03 5.29 12.84
C ARG A 439 8.71 4.83 14.12
N VAL A 440 9.25 3.60 14.14
CA VAL A 440 9.81 2.94 15.32
C VAL A 440 11.20 2.36 15.01
N GLY A 441 12.11 3.26 14.65
CA GLY A 441 13.45 3.21 15.23
C GLY A 441 13.56 4.35 16.22
N LYS A 442 14.27 4.19 17.33
CA LYS A 442 14.60 5.28 18.28
C LYS A 442 15.40 6.45 17.68
N GLN A 443 15.65 6.41 16.39
CA GLN A 443 16.24 7.46 15.58
C GLN A 443 15.22 8.08 14.58
N GLY A 444 13.93 7.74 14.67
CA GLY A 444 12.95 7.94 13.59
C GLY A 444 11.54 8.39 14.00
N ARG A 445 11.39 9.12 15.11
CA ARG A 445 10.19 9.92 15.37
C ARG A 445 10.58 11.40 15.35
N LEU A 446 9.87 12.20 14.54
CA LEU A 446 9.45 13.51 15.04
C LEU A 446 8.40 13.21 16.14
N GLY A 447 8.84 13.10 17.40
CA GLY A 447 7.97 12.98 18.58
C GLY A 447 8.22 11.85 19.59
N GLY A 448 9.40 11.20 19.61
CA GLY A 448 9.79 10.28 20.69
C GLY A 448 10.64 11.03 21.71
N SER A 449 10.45 10.80 23.02
CA SER A 449 11.26 11.46 24.04
C SER A 449 12.70 10.93 24.05
N ASP A 450 13.65 11.79 24.40
CA ASP A 450 15.11 11.56 24.39
C ASP A 450 15.61 10.38 25.25
N ASN A 451 14.74 9.80 26.09
CA ASN A 451 15.09 8.74 27.05
C ASN A 451 14.80 7.31 26.57
N ALA A 452 14.51 7.10 25.28
CA ALA A 452 14.19 5.76 24.76
C ALA A 452 15.49 4.91 24.58
N PRO A 453 15.57 3.66 25.10
CA PRO A 453 16.84 2.89 25.19
C PRO A 453 17.42 2.44 23.82
N LYS A 454 18.71 2.63 23.50
CA LYS A 454 19.25 2.30 22.15
C LYS A 454 18.91 0.88 21.65
N ASN A 455 18.44 0.76 20.40
CA ASN A 455 18.18 -0.52 19.75
C ASN A 455 19.43 -0.99 18.99
N GLU A 456 20.42 -1.52 19.70
CA GLU A 456 21.57 -2.22 19.11
C GLU A 456 21.51 -3.67 19.62
N PHE A 457 20.94 -4.61 18.86
CA PHE A 457 20.90 -6.01 19.29
C PHE A 457 21.15 -6.95 18.11
N SER A 458 22.10 -7.86 18.30
CA SER A 458 22.49 -8.84 17.28
C SER A 458 23.16 -10.11 17.83
N ASP A 459 23.01 -10.39 19.13
CA ASP A 459 23.70 -11.48 19.82
C ASP A 459 22.76 -12.59 20.35
N GLY A 460 21.46 -12.52 20.06
CA GLY A 460 20.51 -13.54 20.51
C GLY A 460 19.97 -13.32 21.93
N THR A 461 20.31 -12.19 22.58
CA THR A 461 19.80 -11.83 23.92
C THR A 461 18.57 -10.91 23.89
N GLU A 462 17.95 -10.76 22.71
CA GLU A 462 16.82 -9.85 22.51
C GLU A 462 15.62 -10.22 23.40
N VAL A 463 15.23 -9.30 24.30
CA VAL A 463 13.96 -9.42 25.03
C VAL A 463 12.86 -8.81 24.17
N PHE A 464 12.08 -9.66 23.51
CA PHE A 464 10.93 -9.22 22.71
C PHE A 464 9.80 -8.73 23.61
N GLN A 465 9.35 -7.49 23.41
CA GLN A 465 8.10 -7.08 24.01
C GLN A 465 6.98 -7.84 23.33
N GLN A 466 6.39 -8.79 24.04
CA GLN A 466 5.26 -9.56 23.52
C GLN A 466 4.15 -8.59 23.12
N SER A 467 3.64 -8.78 21.90
CA SER A 467 2.42 -8.13 21.49
C SER A 467 1.30 -8.48 22.46
N SER A 468 0.34 -7.57 22.64
CA SER A 468 -0.83 -7.82 23.50
C SER A 468 -1.42 -9.22 23.25
N PRO A 469 -1.62 -10.05 24.29
CA PRO A 469 -2.20 -11.40 24.13
C PRO A 469 -3.62 -11.36 23.55
N ASP A 470 -4.27 -10.20 23.62
CA ASP A 470 -5.63 -9.98 23.11
C ASP A 470 -5.70 -9.66 21.61
N LEU A 471 -4.59 -9.69 20.87
CA LEU A 471 -4.57 -9.47 19.42
C LEU A 471 -4.85 -10.77 18.69
N LEU A 472 -5.96 -10.81 17.93
CA LEU A 472 -6.30 -11.97 17.11
C LEU A 472 -5.24 -12.20 16.02
N ARG A 473 -4.56 -13.34 16.10
CA ARG A 473 -3.56 -13.73 15.10
C ARG A 473 -4.25 -14.28 13.85
N ALA A 474 -3.62 -14.10 12.70
CA ALA A 474 -4.16 -14.63 11.44
C ALA A 474 -4.31 -16.15 11.48
N LEU A 475 -3.35 -16.84 12.12
CA LEU A 475 -3.38 -18.29 12.31
C LEU A 475 -4.53 -18.73 13.24
N GLU A 476 -4.75 -18.01 14.35
CA GLU A 476 -5.85 -18.30 15.29
C GLU A 476 -7.20 -18.13 14.61
N LEU A 477 -7.39 -17.02 13.88
CA LEU A 477 -8.61 -16.81 13.09
C LEU A 477 -8.82 -17.98 12.11
N HIS A 478 -7.78 -18.34 11.34
CA HIS A 478 -7.87 -19.40 10.35
C HIS A 478 -8.27 -20.76 10.95
N VAL A 479 -7.63 -21.15 12.05
CA VAL A 479 -7.89 -22.40 12.77
C VAL A 479 -9.32 -22.42 13.33
N GLU A 480 -9.74 -21.35 14.00
CA GLU A 480 -11.09 -21.28 14.57
C GLU A 480 -12.18 -21.25 13.48
N MET A 481 -11.95 -20.57 12.36
CA MET A 481 -12.85 -20.62 11.20
C MET A 481 -13.06 -22.07 10.73
N LYS A 482 -12.01 -22.88 10.69
CA LYS A 482 -12.14 -24.29 10.29
C LYS A 482 -12.86 -25.14 11.32
N ARG A 483 -12.58 -24.93 12.60
CA ARG A 483 -13.26 -25.65 13.69
C ARG A 483 -14.79 -25.48 13.64
N GLN A 484 -15.27 -24.33 13.17
CA GLN A 484 -16.71 -24.05 13.02
C GLN A 484 -17.36 -24.76 11.80
N PHE A 485 -16.55 -25.37 10.92
CA PHE A 485 -16.93 -26.00 9.65
C PHE A 485 -16.22 -27.36 9.45
N PRO A 486 -16.40 -28.33 10.37
CA PRO A 486 -15.66 -29.60 10.34
C PRO A 486 -15.97 -30.46 9.10
N ASP A 487 -17.18 -30.34 8.55
CA ASP A 487 -17.63 -31.13 7.40
C ASP A 487 -17.31 -30.46 6.05
N LEU A 488 -16.71 -29.26 6.06
CA LEU A 488 -16.35 -28.55 4.85
C LEU A 488 -15.17 -29.27 4.18
N LYS A 489 -15.50 -30.22 3.31
CA LYS A 489 -14.54 -30.86 2.41
C LYS A 489 -13.88 -29.78 1.59
N THR A 490 -12.65 -29.46 1.93
CA THR A 490 -11.79 -28.64 1.07
C THR A 490 -11.71 -29.34 -0.27
N SER A 491 -12.17 -28.70 -1.33
CA SER A 491 -12.19 -29.22 -2.70
C SER A 491 -10.80 -29.66 -3.19
N ASN A 492 -9.73 -29.09 -2.61
CA ASN A 492 -8.34 -29.53 -2.83
C ASN A 492 -7.92 -30.78 -2.05
N VAL A 493 -8.78 -31.29 -1.16
CA VAL A 493 -8.63 -32.55 -0.41
C VAL A 493 -9.65 -33.58 -0.91
N GLY A 494 -10.49 -33.21 -1.89
CA GLY A 494 -11.52 -34.04 -2.51
C GLY A 494 -11.17 -34.60 -3.90
N GLY A 495 -10.03 -34.21 -4.48
CA GLY A 495 -9.37 -34.97 -5.54
C GLY A 495 -8.26 -35.82 -4.93
N GLU A 496 -7.92 -36.96 -5.52
CA GLU A 496 -7.02 -37.99 -4.95
C GLU A 496 -5.60 -37.51 -4.55
N ARG A 497 -5.26 -36.22 -4.71
CA ARG A 497 -3.99 -35.67 -4.25
C ARG A 497 -4.07 -34.17 -3.93
N TYR A 498 -3.76 -33.82 -2.69
CA TYR A 498 -3.45 -32.45 -2.31
C TYR A 498 -2.17 -31.99 -3.03
N VAL A 499 -2.21 -30.83 -3.68
CA VAL A 499 -1.10 -30.23 -4.46
C VAL A 499 -0.56 -28.96 -3.77
N GLY A 500 -0.70 -28.88 -2.45
CA GLY A 500 -0.23 -27.72 -1.68
C GLY A 500 1.27 -27.78 -1.37
N VAL A 501 1.66 -27.10 -0.29
CA VAL A 501 3.07 -27.02 0.12
C VAL A 501 3.48 -28.34 0.76
N ARG A 502 4.43 -29.03 0.14
CA ARG A 502 5.14 -30.16 0.73
C ARG A 502 6.43 -29.68 1.35
N MET A 503 6.64 -30.01 2.63
CA MET A 503 7.88 -29.80 3.35
C MET A 503 8.69 -31.10 3.32
N VAL A 504 9.92 -31.01 2.85
CA VAL A 504 10.89 -32.12 2.87
C VAL A 504 12.06 -31.66 3.71
N ASP A 505 12.24 -32.24 4.89
CA ASP A 505 13.43 -31.97 5.72
C ASP A 505 14.54 -32.93 5.28
N THR A 506 15.44 -32.43 4.43
CA THR A 506 16.58 -33.19 3.91
C THR A 506 17.81 -33.15 4.84
N ASP A 507 17.73 -32.45 5.96
CA ASP A 507 18.83 -32.39 6.93
C ASP A 507 18.69 -33.48 8.01
N ILE A 508 17.58 -34.24 8.00
CA ILE A 508 17.35 -35.38 8.88
C ILE A 508 18.08 -36.64 8.34
N ASP A 509 19.40 -36.57 8.19
CA ASP A 509 20.20 -37.80 8.24
C ASP A 509 20.45 -38.13 9.72
N LEU A 510 19.51 -38.86 10.32
CA LEU A 510 19.45 -39.18 11.76
C LEU A 510 20.72 -39.87 12.30
N ARG A 511 21.63 -40.35 11.44
CA ARG A 511 22.79 -41.16 11.85
C ARG A 511 24.08 -40.37 12.03
N GLY A 512 24.12 -39.07 11.68
CA GLY A 512 25.36 -38.29 11.70
C GLY A 512 25.32 -36.95 12.45
N TYR A 513 24.14 -36.47 12.85
CA TYR A 513 24.01 -35.13 13.45
C TYR A 513 24.18 -35.10 14.97
N ALA A 514 24.68 -33.96 15.47
CA ALA A 514 24.71 -33.66 16.90
C ALA A 514 23.30 -33.76 17.50
N LYS A 515 23.19 -34.30 18.74
CA LYS A 515 21.95 -34.52 19.50
C LYS A 515 20.93 -33.36 19.40
N ASN A 516 21.42 -32.12 19.36
CA ASN A 516 20.62 -30.90 19.29
C ASN A 516 19.74 -30.79 18.03
N HIS A 517 20.18 -31.31 16.87
CA HIS A 517 19.41 -31.24 15.63
C HIS A 517 18.21 -32.19 15.66
N ARG A 518 18.38 -33.39 16.23
CA ARG A 518 17.29 -34.35 16.40
C ARG A 518 16.21 -33.81 17.32
N GLU A 519 16.59 -33.25 18.46
CA GLU A 519 15.66 -32.62 19.40
C GLU A 519 14.94 -31.40 18.77
N ALA A 520 15.58 -30.65 17.87
CA ALA A 520 14.93 -29.58 17.12
C ALA A 520 13.94 -30.10 16.06
N ALA A 521 14.27 -31.18 15.35
CA ALA A 521 13.37 -31.84 14.42
C ALA A 521 12.13 -32.42 15.12
N GLU A 522 12.32 -33.13 16.24
CA GLU A 522 11.21 -33.68 17.05
C GLU A 522 10.29 -32.57 17.56
N ARG A 523 10.83 -31.43 18.01
CA ARG A 523 10.02 -30.25 18.40
C ARG A 523 9.22 -29.67 17.24
N ARG A 524 9.82 -29.56 16.04
CA ARG A 524 9.11 -29.06 14.84
C ARG A 524 7.99 -30.00 14.42
N LEU A 525 8.22 -31.32 14.52
CA LEU A 525 7.21 -32.34 14.26
C LEU A 525 6.06 -32.30 15.28
N GLU A 526 6.37 -32.03 16.55
CA GLU A 526 5.33 -31.88 17.55
C GLU A 526 4.48 -30.63 17.30
N ALA A 527 5.12 -29.48 17.02
CA ALA A 527 4.41 -28.26 16.64
C ALA A 527 3.53 -28.46 15.38
N TYR A 528 4.02 -29.27 14.43
CA TYR A 528 3.25 -29.69 13.27
C TYR A 528 2.00 -30.48 13.66
N ARG A 529 2.15 -31.54 14.48
CA ARG A 529 1.02 -32.35 14.95
C ARG A 529 0.02 -31.51 15.74
N GLU A 530 0.47 -30.62 16.61
CA GLU A 530 -0.39 -29.69 17.34
C GLU A 530 -1.15 -28.74 16.40
N TYR A 531 -0.55 -28.30 15.30
CA TYR A 531 -1.24 -27.51 14.29
C TYR A 531 -2.33 -28.32 13.56
N VAL A 532 -2.00 -29.53 13.10
CA VAL A 532 -2.96 -30.43 12.44
C VAL A 532 -4.10 -30.81 13.38
N ALA A 533 -3.80 -31.16 14.64
CA ALA A 533 -4.79 -31.53 15.65
C ALA A 533 -5.77 -30.40 15.98
N ARG A 534 -5.37 -29.14 15.79
CA ARG A 534 -6.25 -27.96 15.94
C ARG A 534 -7.14 -27.71 14.72
N GLY A 535 -6.98 -28.45 13.63
CA GLY A 535 -7.74 -28.28 12.39
C GLY A 535 -6.99 -27.54 11.28
N GLY A 536 -5.65 -27.59 11.29
CA GLY A 536 -4.80 -27.06 10.22
C GLY A 536 -5.00 -27.76 8.86
N TYR A 537 -4.59 -27.10 7.78
CA TYR A 537 -4.71 -27.63 6.39
C TYR A 537 -3.73 -28.76 6.05
N MET A 538 -2.61 -28.86 6.76
CA MET A 538 -1.58 -29.82 6.40
C MET A 538 -2.00 -31.23 6.82
N VAL A 539 -1.71 -32.21 5.97
CA VAL A 539 -1.93 -33.65 6.22
C VAL A 539 -0.60 -34.35 6.42
N GLU A 540 -0.56 -35.52 7.07
CA GLU A 540 0.69 -36.22 7.38
C GLU A 540 1.62 -36.38 6.15
N GLU A 541 1.05 -36.52 4.95
CA GLU A 541 1.77 -36.61 3.68
C GLU A 541 2.50 -35.30 3.26
N ASP A 542 2.13 -34.16 3.82
CA ASP A 542 2.73 -32.85 3.53
C ASP A 542 4.07 -32.65 4.21
N LEU A 543 4.38 -33.45 5.23
CA LEU A 543 5.64 -33.40 5.96
C LEU A 543 6.39 -34.73 5.81
N ALA A 544 7.29 -34.78 4.82
CA ALA A 544 8.15 -35.94 4.62
C ALA A 544 9.48 -35.74 5.33
N ILE A 545 9.82 -36.66 6.24
CA ILE A 545 11.09 -36.71 6.98
C ILE A 545 12.11 -37.62 6.28
N ASP A 546 11.76 -38.18 5.12
CA ASP A 546 12.54 -39.23 4.47
C ASP A 546 13.02 -38.81 3.06
N ILE A 547 14.33 -38.55 2.95
CA ILE A 547 15.05 -38.27 1.71
C ILE A 547 14.95 -39.43 0.71
N ASP A 548 14.94 -40.67 1.18
CA ASP A 548 14.98 -41.85 0.31
C ASP A 548 13.64 -42.02 -0.42
N SER A 549 12.53 -41.70 0.25
CA SER A 549 11.20 -41.60 -0.39
C SER A 549 11.13 -40.50 -1.47
N TRP A 550 11.93 -39.44 -1.35
CA TRP A 550 11.97 -38.34 -2.32
C TRP A 550 12.77 -38.72 -3.58
N ARG A 551 13.93 -39.37 -3.42
CA ARG A 551 14.79 -39.80 -4.54
C ARG A 551 14.18 -40.85 -5.47
N ILE A 552 13.19 -41.60 -4.99
CA ILE A 552 12.54 -42.68 -5.76
C ILE A 552 11.37 -42.14 -6.62
N LEU A 553 10.84 -40.94 -6.30
CA LEU A 553 9.67 -40.34 -6.96
C LEU A 553 10.00 -39.18 -7.91
N SER A 554 11.24 -38.71 -7.94
CA SER A 554 11.79 -37.75 -8.92
C SER A 554 12.55 -38.49 -10.02
#